data_AF-X6NYS4-F1
#
_entry.id   AF-X6NYS4-F1
#
_cell.length_a   1.000
_cell.length_b   1.000
_cell.length_c   1.000
_cell.angle_alpha   90.00
_cell.angle_beta   90.00
_cell.angle_gamma   90.00
#
_symmetry.space_group_name_H-M   'P 1'
#
loop_
_entity.id
_entity.type
_entity.pdbx_description
1 polymer ?
#
loop_
_entity_poly.entity_id
_entity_poly.type
_entity_poly.pdbx_seq_one_letter_code
_entity_poly.pdbx_strand_id
1 'polypeptide(L)'
;MSYLYLIGNVFKLHKKGWNGSPPGEHLAWGKELRKYSFTLNSLVDADLGTAAILISMGAVLGRTNPSQLLFMALIEVPLYCINFYIVIHYLKVTDVGGSIVIHVFGCYFGLAVSAILGKPSNTDDNKSMYHSDVFSMIGTLFLVSYLFNGVFFFCK
;
A
#
# COMPACT_ATOMS: atom_id res chain seq x y z
N MET A 1 18.93 10.58 10.00
CA MET A 1 20.04 9.68 10.43
C MET A 1 19.66 8.65 11.50
N SER A 2 18.41 8.62 12.01
CA SER A 2 18.01 7.69 13.09
C SER A 2 17.44 6.35 12.57
N TYR A 3 16.74 6.35 11.43
CA TYR A 3 16.07 5.14 10.89
C TYR A 3 17.03 4.06 10.35
N LEU A 4 18.12 4.46 9.70
CA LEU A 4 19.17 3.54 9.24
C LEU A 4 19.96 2.90 10.40
N TYR A 5 20.08 3.60 11.54
CA TYR A 5 20.78 3.10 12.73
C TYR A 5 19.95 2.04 13.48
N LEU A 6 18.62 2.17 13.49
CA LEU A 6 17.73 1.17 14.09
C LEU A 6 17.72 -0.14 13.29
N ILE A 7 17.70 -0.06 11.96
CA ILE A 7 17.71 -1.25 11.08
C ILE A 7 19.07 -1.97 11.14
N GLY A 8 20.17 -1.21 11.23
CA GLY A 8 21.52 -1.78 11.40
C GLY A 8 21.70 -2.57 12.71
N ASN A 9 21.06 -2.12 13.81
CA ASN A 9 21.12 -2.81 15.10
C ASN A 9 20.18 -4.03 15.18
N VAL A 10 19.01 -3.99 14.52
CA VAL A 10 18.12 -5.16 14.38
C VAL A 10 18.80 -6.27 13.58
N PHE A 11 19.54 -5.93 12.51
CA PHE A 11 20.28 -6.91 11.72
C PHE A 11 21.48 -7.52 12.46
N LYS A 12 22.09 -6.77 13.39
CA LYS A 12 23.18 -7.26 14.25
C LYS A 12 22.69 -8.24 15.32
N LEU A 13 21.45 -8.06 15.80
CA LEU A 13 20.83 -8.96 16.78
C LEU A 13 20.34 -10.27 16.14
N HIS A 14 19.97 -10.28 14.87
CA HIS A 14 19.54 -11.51 14.20
C HIS A 14 20.67 -12.54 13.98
N LYS A 15 21.95 -12.12 14.00
CA LYS A 15 23.10 -13.02 13.83
C LYS A 15 23.69 -13.59 15.12
N LYS A 16 23.23 -13.17 16.30
CA LYS A 16 23.64 -13.79 17.57
C LYS A 16 22.52 -14.70 18.08
N GLY A 17 22.82 -16.00 18.09
CA GLY A 17 21.88 -17.08 18.35
C GLY A 17 20.99 -16.84 19.56
N TRP A 18 19.69 -16.89 19.32
CA TRP A 18 18.71 -17.12 20.36
C TRP A 18 18.38 -18.62 20.34
N ASN A 19 18.76 -19.32 21.41
CA ASN A 19 18.51 -20.74 21.67
C ASN A 19 17.28 -20.98 22.57
N GLY A 20 16.27 -20.10 22.52
CA GLY A 20 15.24 -19.99 23.56
C GLY A 20 13.95 -20.68 23.18
N SER A 21 14.03 -21.97 22.92
CA SER A 21 12.89 -22.87 23.04
C SER A 21 12.24 -22.68 24.41
N PRO A 22 10.94 -22.33 24.51
CA PRO A 22 10.22 -22.38 25.78
C PRO A 22 10.10 -23.86 26.25
N PRO A 23 10.13 -24.13 27.57
CA PRO A 23 10.06 -25.48 28.10
C PRO A 23 8.61 -26.00 28.08
N GLY A 24 8.35 -27.04 27.27
CA GLY A 24 7.02 -27.59 27.00
C GLY A 24 6.29 -26.69 25.99
N GLU A 25 5.85 -27.15 24.82
CA GLU A 25 4.98 -28.30 24.62
C GLU A 25 5.29 -28.98 23.27
N HIS A 26 5.58 -30.28 23.33
CA HIS A 26 5.63 -31.17 22.18
C HIS A 26 4.19 -31.47 21.70
N LEU A 27 3.71 -30.90 20.60
CA LEU A 27 2.58 -31.47 19.84
C LEU A 27 2.68 -31.20 18.32
N ALA A 28 3.21 -32.23 17.63
CA ALA A 28 2.67 -32.86 16.42
C ALA A 28 2.31 -32.01 15.18
N TRP A 29 3.27 -31.27 14.62
CA TRP A 29 3.60 -31.19 13.17
C TRP A 29 4.53 -29.99 12.98
N GLY A 30 5.74 -30.23 12.47
CA GLY A 30 6.76 -29.19 12.33
C GLY A 30 6.30 -28.02 11.45
N LYS A 31 6.25 -26.83 12.06
CA LYS A 31 6.50 -25.49 11.51
C LYS A 31 6.21 -24.48 12.62
N GLU A 32 7.25 -23.87 13.18
CA GLU A 32 7.16 -22.64 13.96
C GLU A 32 6.23 -21.66 13.22
N LEU A 33 5.01 -21.44 13.72
CA LEU A 33 4.16 -20.37 13.22
C LEU A 33 4.88 -19.07 13.59
N ARG A 34 5.57 -18.45 12.62
CA ARG A 34 6.11 -17.09 12.78
C ARG A 34 4.99 -16.22 13.32
N LYS A 35 5.09 -15.82 14.59
CA LYS A 35 4.16 -14.87 15.21
C LYS A 35 4.29 -13.56 14.43
N TYR A 36 3.31 -13.26 13.58
CA TYR A 36 3.20 -11.94 12.97
C TYR A 36 2.76 -10.97 14.07
N SER A 37 3.68 -10.13 14.53
CA SER A 37 3.40 -9.08 15.50
C SER A 37 2.73 -7.90 14.79
N PHE A 38 1.41 -7.80 14.90
CA PHE A 38 0.65 -6.64 14.42
C PHE A 38 1.08 -5.39 15.20
N THR A 39 1.81 -4.50 14.52
CA THR A 39 2.35 -3.25 15.09
C THR A 39 1.73 -2.06 14.37
N LEU A 40 1.67 -0.88 15.01
CA LEU A 40 1.19 0.34 14.35
C LEU A 40 1.92 0.62 13.03
N ASN A 41 3.24 0.39 12.99
CA ASN A 41 4.03 0.55 11.75
C ASN A 41 3.54 -0.38 10.63
N SER A 42 3.23 -1.65 10.93
CA SER A 42 2.70 -2.57 9.91
C SER A 42 1.30 -2.17 9.43
N LEU A 43 0.51 -1.50 10.27
CA LEU A 43 -0.80 -0.98 9.87
C LEU A 43 -0.65 0.24 8.96
N VAL A 44 0.30 1.15 9.26
CA VAL A 44 0.63 2.29 8.40
C VAL A 44 1.15 1.83 7.05
N ASP A 45 2.06 0.85 7.02
CA ASP A 45 2.59 0.30 5.76
C ASP A 45 1.47 -0.35 4.91
N ALA A 46 0.50 -1.00 5.55
CA ALA A 46 -0.67 -1.57 4.87
C ALA A 46 -1.62 -0.47 4.33
N ASP A 47 -1.81 0.62 5.07
CA ASP A 47 -2.61 1.77 4.63
C ASP A 47 -1.98 2.49 3.43
N LEU A 48 -0.65 2.65 3.43
CA LEU A 48 0.10 3.18 2.29
C LEU A 48 -0.03 2.29 1.04
N GLY A 49 -0.01 0.96 1.22
CA GLY A 49 -0.30 0.02 0.13
C GLY A 49 -1.75 0.12 -0.37
N THR A 50 -2.70 0.32 0.54
CA THR A 50 -4.12 0.54 0.21
C THR A 50 -4.32 1.81 -0.60
N ALA A 51 -3.56 2.88 -0.30
CA ALA A 51 -3.59 4.11 -1.08
C ALA A 51 -3.22 3.89 -2.56
N ALA A 52 -2.22 3.04 -2.85
CA ALA A 52 -1.86 2.71 -4.23
C ALA A 52 -3.04 2.06 -4.99
N ILE A 53 -3.73 1.13 -4.34
CA ILE A 53 -4.91 0.42 -4.89
C ILE A 53 -6.08 1.38 -5.13
N LEU A 54 -6.31 2.34 -4.22
CA LEU A 54 -7.34 3.36 -4.39
C LEU A 54 -7.05 4.28 -5.59
N ILE A 55 -5.77 4.60 -5.84
CA ILE A 55 -5.35 5.36 -7.02
C ILE A 55 -5.63 4.55 -8.29
N SER A 56 -5.26 3.27 -8.31
CA SER A 56 -5.54 2.36 -9.44
C SER A 56 -7.04 2.21 -9.70
N MET A 57 -7.84 2.07 -8.63
CA MET A 57 -9.29 2.01 -8.69
C MET A 57 -9.89 3.28 -9.31
N GLY A 58 -9.32 4.45 -9.02
CA GLY A 58 -9.71 5.71 -9.64
C GLY A 58 -9.63 5.70 -11.17
N ALA A 59 -8.65 5.00 -11.75
CA ALA A 59 -8.47 4.92 -13.21
C ALA A 59 -9.51 4.03 -13.93
N VAL A 60 -10.17 3.14 -13.19
CA VAL A 60 -11.16 2.18 -13.71
C VAL A 60 -12.58 2.45 -13.20
N LEU A 61 -12.75 3.46 -12.33
CA LEU A 61 -14.04 3.87 -11.78
C LEU A 61 -15.05 4.15 -12.90
N GLY A 62 -16.31 3.72 -12.70
CA GLY A 62 -17.38 3.88 -13.70
C GLY A 62 -17.37 2.85 -14.83
N ARG A 63 -16.40 1.92 -14.86
CA ARG A 63 -16.31 0.85 -15.86
C ARG A 63 -16.25 -0.58 -15.30
N THR A 64 -16.12 -0.74 -13.98
CA THR A 64 -15.94 -2.03 -13.30
C THR A 64 -17.00 -2.28 -12.23
N ASN A 65 -17.37 -3.55 -12.04
CA ASN A 65 -18.20 -3.99 -10.92
C ASN A 65 -17.36 -4.08 -9.62
N PRO A 66 -17.92 -3.79 -8.43
CA PRO A 66 -17.28 -4.04 -7.13
C PRO A 66 -16.52 -5.39 -7.00
N SER A 67 -17.05 -6.49 -7.56
CA SER A 67 -16.35 -7.78 -7.53
C SER A 67 -15.06 -7.78 -8.35
N GLN A 68 -15.04 -7.11 -9.51
CA GLN A 68 -13.86 -6.97 -10.36
C GLN A 68 -12.79 -6.10 -9.70
N LEU A 69 -13.20 -5.05 -8.97
CA LEU A 69 -12.31 -4.22 -8.17
C LEU A 69 -11.65 -5.01 -7.04
N LEU A 70 -12.39 -5.93 -6.41
CA LEU A 70 -11.81 -6.83 -5.40
C LEU A 70 -10.76 -7.76 -6.01
N PHE A 71 -11.04 -8.35 -7.19
CA PHE A 71 -10.06 -9.18 -7.90
C PHE A 71 -8.83 -8.39 -8.33
N MET A 72 -9.01 -7.15 -8.80
CA MET A 72 -7.91 -6.25 -9.12
C MET A 72 -7.04 -5.99 -7.88
N ALA A 73 -7.65 -5.65 -6.75
CA ALA A 73 -6.93 -5.41 -5.50
C ALA A 73 -6.14 -6.64 -5.03
N LEU A 74 -6.71 -7.84 -5.12
CA LEU A 74 -6.04 -9.09 -4.75
C LEU A 74 -4.78 -9.35 -5.59
N ILE A 75 -4.77 -8.93 -6.86
CA ILE A 75 -3.61 -9.04 -7.76
C ILE A 75 -2.63 -7.89 -7.52
N GLU A 76 -3.14 -6.69 -7.27
CA GLU A 76 -2.33 -5.48 -7.12
C GLU A 76 -1.51 -5.49 -5.82
N VAL A 77 -2.07 -5.97 -4.70
CA VAL A 77 -1.37 -6.07 -3.41
C VAL A 77 -0.01 -6.77 -3.52
N PRO A 78 0.10 -8.02 -4.04
CA PRO A 78 1.39 -8.68 -4.14
C PRO A 78 2.33 -7.98 -5.13
N LEU A 79 1.82 -7.39 -6.21
CA LEU A 79 2.65 -6.62 -7.16
C LEU A 79 3.21 -5.36 -6.51
N TYR A 80 2.41 -4.65 -5.72
CA TYR A 80 2.86 -3.51 -4.91
C TYR A 80 3.96 -3.94 -3.95
N CYS A 81 3.77 -5.03 -3.19
CA CYS A 81 4.79 -5.52 -2.26
C CYS A 81 6.12 -5.86 -2.95
N ILE A 82 6.06 -6.49 -4.13
CA ILE A 82 7.24 -6.81 -4.93
C ILE A 82 7.92 -5.52 -5.42
N ASN A 83 7.15 -4.58 -5.96
CA ASN A 83 7.67 -3.29 -6.44
C ASN A 83 8.33 -2.50 -5.30
N PHE A 84 7.66 -2.40 -4.15
CA PHE A 84 8.19 -1.75 -2.96
C PHE A 84 9.53 -2.38 -2.54
N TYR A 85 9.58 -3.72 -2.50
CA TYR A 85 10.80 -4.44 -2.14
C TYR A 85 11.96 -4.14 -3.10
N ILE A 86 11.70 -4.15 -4.42
CA ILE A 86 12.70 -3.86 -5.45
C ILE A 86 13.21 -2.42 -5.32
N VAL A 87 12.32 -1.44 -5.27
CA VAL A 87 12.68 -0.02 -5.28
C VAL A 87 13.47 0.37 -4.04
N ILE A 88 13.03 -0.08 -2.86
CA ILE A 88 13.66 0.32 -1.59
C ILE A 88 14.91 -0.53 -1.30
N HIS A 89 14.87 -1.85 -1.49
CA HIS A 89 15.99 -2.71 -1.08
C HIS A 89 17.06 -2.91 -2.16
N TYR A 90 16.68 -3.05 -3.43
CA TYR A 90 17.63 -3.27 -4.53
C TYR A 90 18.09 -1.95 -5.14
N LEU A 91 17.17 -1.06 -5.50
CA LEU A 91 17.50 0.21 -6.15
C LEU A 91 17.94 1.31 -5.18
N LYS A 92 17.75 1.10 -3.86
CA LYS A 92 18.17 2.02 -2.79
C LYS A 92 17.59 3.44 -2.96
N VAL A 93 16.40 3.56 -3.56
CA VAL A 93 15.74 4.84 -3.78
C VAL A 93 15.13 5.35 -2.48
N THR A 94 15.29 6.65 -2.21
CA THR A 94 14.63 7.30 -1.07
C THR A 94 13.32 7.92 -1.54
N ASP A 95 12.18 7.34 -1.15
CA ASP A 95 10.85 7.80 -1.52
C ASP A 95 9.96 7.99 -0.28
N VAL A 96 10.31 8.99 0.55
CA VAL A 96 9.65 9.26 1.84
C VAL A 96 8.16 9.55 1.70
N GLY A 97 7.75 10.15 0.58
CA GLY A 97 6.35 10.48 0.31
C GLY A 97 5.59 9.42 -0.52
N GLY A 98 6.23 8.32 -0.90
CA GLY A 98 5.61 7.30 -1.76
C GLY A 98 5.27 7.78 -3.17
N SER A 99 5.89 8.85 -3.65
CA SER A 99 5.66 9.42 -4.98
C SER A 99 5.87 8.39 -6.10
N ILE A 100 6.86 7.52 -5.95
CA ILE A 100 7.21 6.48 -6.92
C ILE A 100 6.49 5.17 -6.58
N VAL A 101 6.65 4.68 -5.34
CA VAL A 101 6.16 3.35 -4.96
C VAL A 101 4.65 3.27 -4.78
N ILE A 102 3.98 4.39 -4.48
CA ILE A 102 2.52 4.48 -4.30
C ILE A 102 1.89 5.14 -5.53
N HIS A 103 2.20 6.42 -5.78
CA HIS A 103 1.44 7.23 -6.74
C HIS A 103 1.73 6.84 -8.20
N VAL A 104 3.02 6.78 -8.58
CA VAL A 104 3.41 6.41 -9.95
C VAL A 104 3.04 4.96 -10.23
N PHE A 105 3.34 4.04 -9.31
CA PHE A 105 2.96 2.63 -9.45
C PHE A 105 1.45 2.45 -9.65
N GLY A 106 0.62 3.00 -8.74
CA GLY A 106 -0.84 2.87 -8.84
C GLY A 106 -1.41 3.54 -10.09
N CYS A 107 -0.89 4.71 -10.47
CA CYS A 107 -1.32 5.39 -11.69
C CYS A 107 -1.07 4.53 -12.95
N TYR A 108 0.14 3.99 -13.11
CA TYR A 108 0.46 3.16 -14.27
C TYR A 108 -0.26 1.80 -14.26
N PHE A 109 -0.40 1.18 -13.08
CA PHE A 109 -1.15 -0.07 -12.96
C PHE A 109 -2.62 0.14 -13.33
N GLY A 110 -3.29 1.14 -12.74
CA GLY A 110 -4.66 1.49 -13.06
C GLY A 110 -4.86 1.87 -14.54
N LEU A 111 -3.95 2.63 -15.14
CA LEU A 111 -4.01 2.97 -16.56
C LEU A 111 -3.84 1.75 -17.47
N ALA A 112 -2.95 0.82 -17.13
CA ALA A 112 -2.77 -0.43 -17.88
C ALA A 112 -4.07 -1.28 -17.85
N VAL A 113 -4.69 -1.41 -16.67
CA VAL A 113 -5.98 -2.10 -16.52
C VAL A 113 -7.06 -1.37 -17.31
N SER A 114 -7.13 -0.05 -17.21
CA SER A 114 -8.07 0.80 -17.95
C SER A 114 -7.94 0.65 -19.47
N ALA A 115 -6.71 0.50 -19.97
CA ALA A 115 -6.42 0.27 -21.38
C ALA A 115 -6.90 -1.12 -21.84
N ILE A 116 -6.74 -2.16 -21.01
CA ILE A 116 -7.22 -3.52 -21.30
C ILE A 116 -8.75 -3.57 -21.32
N LEU A 117 -9.43 -2.86 -20.43
CA LEU A 117 -10.90 -2.78 -20.39
C LEU A 117 -11.50 -2.05 -21.60
N GLY A 118 -10.70 -1.21 -22.27
CA GLY A 118 -11.13 -0.48 -23.46
C GLY A 118 -12.04 0.72 -23.17
N LYS A 119 -12.69 1.22 -24.23
CA LYS A 119 -13.52 2.43 -24.18
C LYS A 119 -14.84 2.16 -23.43
N PRO A 120 -15.29 3.08 -22.56
CA PRO A 120 -16.61 2.98 -21.94
C PRO A 120 -17.71 2.99 -23.00
N SER A 121 -18.73 2.15 -22.81
CA SER A 121 -19.88 2.08 -23.72
C SER A 121 -20.79 3.31 -23.61
N ASN A 122 -20.92 3.90 -22.43
CA ASN A 122 -21.71 5.10 -22.16
C ASN A 122 -20.87 6.11 -21.37
N THR A 123 -20.71 7.30 -21.91
CA THR A 123 -19.98 8.40 -21.25
C THR A 123 -20.90 9.34 -20.48
N ASP A 124 -22.21 9.29 -20.73
CA ASP A 124 -23.18 10.22 -20.13
C ASP A 124 -23.36 10.01 -18.62
N ASP A 125 -23.23 8.78 -18.13
CA ASP A 125 -23.33 8.44 -16.71
C ASP A 125 -22.10 8.87 -15.88
N ASN A 126 -21.00 9.27 -16.55
CA ASN A 126 -19.77 9.74 -15.90
C ASN A 126 -19.73 11.28 -15.78
N LYS A 127 -20.85 11.97 -16.03
CA LYS A 127 -20.94 13.43 -15.85
C LYS A 127 -21.11 13.77 -14.38
N SER A 128 -20.46 14.84 -13.95
CA SER A 128 -20.70 15.37 -12.62
C SER A 128 -22.00 16.17 -12.55
N MET A 129 -22.58 16.22 -11.35
CA MET A 129 -23.68 17.11 -10.99
C MET A 129 -23.38 17.76 -9.64
N TYR A 130 -24.13 18.80 -9.29
CA TYR A 130 -23.88 19.60 -8.08
C TYR A 130 -23.66 18.75 -6.81
N HIS A 131 -24.52 17.74 -6.57
CA HIS A 131 -24.39 16.87 -5.41
C HIS A 131 -23.13 16.00 -5.43
N SER A 132 -22.73 15.48 -6.59
CA SER A 132 -21.51 14.66 -6.71
C SER A 132 -20.25 15.52 -6.56
N ASP A 133 -20.28 16.76 -7.06
CA ASP A 133 -19.15 17.70 -6.93
C ASP A 133 -18.94 18.13 -5.48
N VAL A 134 -20.03 18.41 -4.74
CA VAL A 134 -19.93 18.70 -3.30
C VAL A 134 -19.34 17.51 -2.54
N PHE A 135 -19.77 16.27 -2.85
CA PHE A 135 -19.21 15.07 -2.22
C PHE A 135 -17.72 14.87 -2.56
N SER A 136 -17.33 15.08 -3.82
CA SER A 136 -15.93 15.03 -4.25
C SER A 136 -15.06 16.08 -3.56
N MET A 137 -15.58 17.29 -3.37
CA MET A 137 -14.88 18.36 -2.66
C MET A 137 -14.70 18.07 -1.17
N ILE A 138 -15.68 17.43 -0.52
CA ILE A 138 -15.53 16.97 0.88
C ILE A 138 -14.37 15.97 0.98
N GLY A 139 -14.31 14.97 0.09
CA GLY A 139 -13.20 14.02 0.03
C GLY A 139 -11.84 14.70 -0.22
N THR A 140 -11.82 15.67 -1.13
CA THR A 140 -10.62 16.46 -1.45
C THR A 140 -10.12 17.25 -0.23
N LEU A 141 -11.02 17.86 0.55
CA LEU A 141 -10.67 18.59 1.77
C LEU A 141 -10.06 17.68 2.84
N PHE A 142 -10.59 16.46 3.02
CA PHE A 142 -10.01 15.49 3.94
C PHE A 142 -8.62 15.02 3.47
N LEU A 143 -8.48 14.70 2.18
CA LEU A 143 -7.19 14.29 1.60
C LEU A 143 -6.13 15.38 1.84
N VAL A 144 -6.46 16.63 1.50
CA VAL A 144 -5.61 17.81 1.73
C VAL A 144 -5.27 17.96 3.21
N SER A 145 -6.26 18.01 4.08
CA SER A 145 -6.05 18.27 5.51
C SER A 145 -5.16 17.22 6.18
N TYR A 146 -5.42 15.93 5.93
CA TYR A 146 -4.62 14.85 6.52
C TYR A 146 -3.26 14.67 5.85
N LEU A 147 -3.14 14.92 4.54
CA LEU A 147 -1.85 14.83 3.84
C LEU A 147 -0.90 15.96 4.27
N PHE A 148 -1.38 17.21 4.36
CA PHE A 148 -0.56 18.34 4.80
C PHE A 148 -0.04 18.16 6.23
N ASN A 149 -0.86 17.61 7.13
CA ASN A 149 -0.44 17.32 8.51
C ASN A 149 0.40 16.03 8.62
N GLY A 150 0.12 15.01 7.79
CA GLY A 150 0.78 13.69 7.82
C GLY A 150 2.20 13.68 7.25
N VAL A 151 2.48 14.46 6.20
CA VAL A 151 3.85 14.60 5.63
C VAL A 151 4.84 15.13 6.68
N PHE A 152 4.38 15.91 7.65
CA PHE A 152 5.22 16.40 8.75
C PHE A 152 5.66 15.28 9.71
N PHE A 153 4.92 14.17 9.79
CA PHE A 153 5.23 13.05 10.68
C PHE A 153 6.28 12.09 10.09
N PHE A 154 6.36 11.95 8.77
CA PHE A 154 7.36 11.10 8.09
C PHE A 154 8.73 11.78 7.93
N CYS A 155 8.81 13.11 8.12
CA CYS A 155 10.04 13.89 7.97
C CYS A 155 10.75 14.19 9.31
N LYS A 156 10.31 13.60 10.43
CA LYS A 156 10.92 13.80 11.75
C LYS A 156 11.36 12.46 12.35
#